data_AF-A0A2V5QMT0-F1
#
_entry.id   AF-A0A2V5QMT0-F1
#
_cell.length_a   1.000
_cell.length_b   1.000
_cell.length_c   1.000
_cell.angle_alpha   90.00
_cell.angle_beta   90.00
_cell.angle_gamma   90.00
#
_symmetry.space_group_name_H-M   'P 1'
#
loop_
_entity.id
_entity.type
_entity.pdbx_description
1 polymer ?
#
loop_
_entity_poly.entity_id
_entity_poly.type
_entity_poly.pdbx_seq_one_letter_code
_entity_poly.pdbx_strand_id
1 'polypeptide(L)'
;MAIQAPFMTDTTPTPTPTPTPTPTPTATATPTVTPTATPTASPTPTTTPTATPTPTPGQITLSARGYKVQGQQTVDLSWNGATSNNIDIYRNGVLIATVPNIPGFYTDHIGVRGKGTYTYKVCQAGTQNCSNQVTVRFGGG
;
A
#
# COMPACT_ATOMS: atom_id res chain seq x y z
N MET A 1 70.89 -45.25 72.19
CA MET A 1 70.24 -46.11 73.21
C MET A 1 70.07 -45.29 74.48
N ALA A 2 68.81 -45.15 74.96
CA ALA A 2 68.36 -44.86 76.35
C ALA A 2 68.95 -43.62 77.06
N ILE A 3 68.30 -42.81 77.91
CA ILE A 3 67.07 -42.71 78.70
C ILE A 3 67.19 -41.28 79.33
N GLN A 4 66.16 -40.47 79.60
CA GLN A 4 65.34 -40.46 80.82
C GLN A 4 64.70 -39.05 80.94
N ALA A 5 63.42 -39.01 81.32
CA ALA A 5 62.55 -38.01 82.00
C ALA A 5 63.08 -36.55 82.28
N PRO A 6 62.19 -35.52 82.39
CA PRO A 6 61.32 -35.42 83.58
C PRO A 6 59.91 -34.82 83.38
N PHE A 7 59.12 -35.00 84.44
CA PHE A 7 57.79 -34.48 84.70
C PHE A 7 57.74 -32.94 84.65
N MET A 8 56.65 -32.39 84.10
CA MET A 8 56.29 -30.99 84.27
C MET A 8 54.86 -30.90 84.80
N THR A 9 54.76 -30.29 85.97
CA THR A 9 53.55 -29.78 86.61
C THR A 9 52.89 -28.75 85.70
N ASP A 10 51.60 -28.90 85.41
CA ASP A 10 50.89 -27.88 84.64
C ASP A 10 49.71 -27.32 85.42
N THR A 11 49.74 -26.00 85.53
CA THR A 11 48.89 -25.12 86.31
C THR A 11 47.55 -24.96 85.62
N THR A 12 46.48 -25.54 86.16
CA THR A 12 45.14 -25.38 85.59
C THR A 12 44.73 -23.91 85.58
N PRO A 13 44.56 -23.28 84.39
CA PRO A 13 44.16 -21.89 84.31
C PRO A 13 42.66 -21.75 84.62
N THR A 14 42.33 -20.75 85.41
CA THR A 14 40.94 -20.35 85.75
C THR A 14 40.18 -19.95 84.48
N PRO A 15 38.96 -20.48 84.24
CA PRO A 15 38.20 -20.11 83.06
C PRO A 15 37.83 -18.61 83.12
N THR A 16 38.23 -17.89 82.08
CA THR A 16 37.95 -16.47 81.89
C THR A 16 36.49 -16.31 81.43
N PRO A 17 35.70 -15.36 81.97
CA PRO A 17 34.33 -15.17 81.52
C PRO A 17 34.29 -14.82 80.04
N THR A 18 33.56 -15.62 79.27
CA THR A 18 33.36 -15.43 77.83
C THR A 18 32.53 -14.18 77.59
N PRO A 19 32.98 -13.21 76.76
CA PRO A 19 32.16 -12.05 76.42
C PRO A 19 30.90 -12.51 75.67
N THR A 20 29.74 -12.09 76.17
CA THR A 20 28.44 -12.32 75.52
C THR A 20 28.41 -11.60 74.17
N PRO A 21 28.02 -12.26 73.07
CA PRO A 21 27.94 -11.60 71.77
C PRO A 21 26.90 -10.49 71.81
N THR A 22 27.32 -9.26 71.51
CA THR A 22 26.44 -8.12 71.30
C THR A 22 25.61 -8.35 70.03
N PRO A 23 24.28 -8.15 70.05
CA PRO A 23 23.46 -8.30 68.85
C PRO A 23 23.95 -7.32 67.78
N THR A 24 24.35 -7.86 66.64
CA THR A 24 24.74 -7.06 65.48
C THR A 24 23.47 -6.46 64.87
N PRO A 25 23.41 -5.15 64.59
CA PRO A 25 22.24 -4.56 63.96
C PRO A 25 22.03 -5.21 62.59
N THR A 26 20.89 -5.88 62.44
CA THR A 26 20.45 -6.45 61.17
C THR A 26 20.22 -5.30 60.19
N ALA A 27 20.92 -5.32 59.05
CA ALA A 27 20.69 -4.34 57.99
C ALA A 27 19.25 -4.46 57.50
N THR A 28 18.45 -3.42 57.75
CA THR A 28 17.09 -3.30 57.23
C THR A 28 17.17 -3.24 55.71
N ALA A 29 16.57 -4.20 55.02
CA ALA A 29 16.51 -4.23 53.56
C ALA A 29 15.82 -2.94 53.06
N THR A 30 16.57 -2.11 52.34
CA THR A 30 16.02 -0.95 51.66
C THR A 30 15.00 -1.42 50.61
N PRO A 31 13.76 -0.90 50.60
CA PRO A 31 12.78 -1.29 49.59
C PRO A 31 13.33 -0.92 48.21
N THR A 32 13.51 -1.94 47.37
CA THR A 32 13.88 -1.74 45.98
C THR A 32 12.65 -1.20 45.26
N VAL A 33 12.72 0.03 44.76
CA VAL A 33 11.69 0.60 43.89
C VAL A 33 11.62 -0.23 42.63
N THR A 34 10.58 -1.05 42.51
CA THR A 34 10.27 -1.75 41.26
C THR A 34 9.93 -0.70 40.21
N PRO A 35 10.65 -0.65 39.07
CA PRO A 35 10.29 0.27 38.00
C PRO A 35 8.91 -0.12 37.48
N THR A 36 7.92 0.73 37.73
CA THR A 36 6.59 0.61 37.12
C THR A 36 6.78 0.69 35.60
N ALA A 37 6.36 -0.35 34.89
CA ALA A 37 6.37 -0.36 33.42
C ALA A 37 5.63 0.88 32.93
N THR A 38 6.38 1.82 32.36
CA THR A 38 5.81 3.00 31.72
C THR A 38 5.01 2.48 30.52
N PRO A 39 3.71 2.79 30.40
CA PRO A 39 2.93 2.37 29.24
C PRO A 39 3.62 2.96 28.01
N THR A 40 4.22 2.08 27.22
CA THR A 40 4.81 2.43 25.93
C THR A 40 3.64 2.89 25.08
N ALA A 41 3.65 4.15 24.64
CA ALA A 41 2.62 4.67 23.76
C ALA A 41 2.49 3.71 22.57
N SER A 42 1.32 3.07 22.46
CA SER A 42 0.94 2.27 21.30
C SER A 42 1.21 3.12 20.05
N PRO A 43 1.82 2.56 18.99
CA PRO A 43 2.01 3.32 17.76
C PRO A 43 0.63 3.81 17.32
N THR A 44 0.45 5.13 17.36
CA THR A 44 -0.68 5.81 16.74
C THR A 44 -0.77 5.26 15.32
N PRO A 45 -1.93 4.80 14.84
CA PRO A 45 -2.07 4.41 13.44
C PRO A 45 -1.63 5.60 12.60
N THR A 46 -0.47 5.47 11.98
CA THR A 46 -0.04 6.37 10.93
C THR A 46 -1.14 6.27 9.89
N THR A 47 -1.89 7.35 9.71
CA THR A 47 -2.78 7.52 8.58
C THR A 47 -1.93 7.29 7.34
N THR A 48 -1.96 6.07 6.79
CA THR A 48 -1.48 5.81 5.44
C THR A 48 -2.07 6.92 4.61
N PRO A 49 -1.25 7.73 3.90
CA PRO A 49 -1.80 8.76 3.04
C PRO A 49 -2.75 8.04 2.09
N THR A 50 -4.05 8.23 2.32
CA THR A 50 -5.06 7.86 1.35
C THR A 50 -4.59 8.49 0.07
N ALA A 51 -4.33 7.66 -0.96
CA ALA A 51 -3.98 8.15 -2.28
C ALA A 51 -5.03 9.22 -2.61
N THR A 52 -4.63 10.48 -2.52
CA THR A 52 -5.47 11.58 -2.95
C THR A 52 -5.70 11.24 -4.40
N PRO A 53 -6.95 11.06 -4.87
CA PRO A 53 -7.17 10.80 -6.28
C PRO A 53 -6.44 11.92 -7.00
N THR A 54 -5.36 11.56 -7.71
CA THR A 54 -4.69 12.48 -8.60
C THR A 54 -5.80 13.05 -9.46
N PRO A 55 -5.93 14.39 -9.57
CA PRO A 55 -7.01 14.96 -10.36
C PRO A 55 -7.00 14.26 -11.71
N THR A 56 -8.06 13.51 -12.02
CA THR A 56 -8.21 12.81 -13.30
C THR A 56 -7.95 13.86 -14.36
N PRO A 57 -6.81 13.81 -15.10
CA PRO A 57 -6.52 14.81 -16.09
C PRO A 57 -7.67 14.78 -17.09
N GLY A 58 -8.30 15.93 -17.32
CA GLY A 58 -9.56 16.13 -18.02
C GLY A 58 -10.01 14.92 -18.84
N GLN A 59 -10.95 14.15 -18.30
CA GLN A 59 -11.39 12.89 -18.90
C GLN A 59 -11.77 13.14 -20.36
N ILE A 60 -11.08 12.46 -21.28
CA ILE A 60 -11.40 12.53 -22.70
C ILE A 60 -12.87 12.14 -22.83
N THR A 61 -13.69 13.02 -23.40
CA THR A 61 -15.11 12.73 -23.60
C THR A 61 -15.30 12.23 -25.02
N LEU A 62 -15.78 11.00 -25.17
CA LEU A 62 -16.09 10.39 -26.45
C LEU A 62 -17.59 10.33 -26.67
N SER A 63 -18.01 10.68 -27.89
CA SER A 63 -19.35 10.45 -28.42
C SER A 63 -19.26 9.68 -29.73
N ALA A 64 -20.24 8.82 -29.99
CA ALA A 64 -20.31 8.04 -31.22
C ALA A 64 -21.73 8.04 -31.79
N ARG A 65 -21.86 8.14 -33.10
CA ARG A 65 -23.13 8.08 -33.83
C ARG A 65 -23.06 7.04 -34.94
N GLY A 66 -23.88 6.01 -34.84
CA GLY A 66 -24.00 4.99 -35.88
C GLY A 66 -25.09 5.32 -36.89
N TYR A 67 -24.78 5.15 -38.17
CA TYR A 67 -25.74 5.26 -39.27
C TYR A 67 -25.42 4.25 -40.38
N LYS A 68 -26.33 4.12 -41.35
CA LYS A 68 -26.16 3.20 -42.48
C LYS A 68 -26.08 3.96 -43.79
N VAL A 69 -25.01 3.74 -44.55
CA VAL A 69 -24.84 4.26 -45.92
C VAL A 69 -25.04 3.08 -46.87
N GLN A 70 -26.08 3.12 -47.72
CA GLN A 70 -26.43 2.01 -48.62
C GLN A 70 -26.63 0.64 -47.90
N GLY A 71 -26.99 0.69 -46.61
CA GLY A 71 -27.15 -0.47 -45.75
C GLY A 71 -25.86 -0.97 -45.09
N GLN A 72 -24.70 -0.38 -45.40
CA GLN A 72 -23.43 -0.63 -44.71
C GLN A 72 -23.33 0.24 -43.45
N GLN A 73 -22.85 -0.34 -42.36
CA GLN A 73 -22.71 0.33 -41.08
C GLN A 73 -21.50 1.27 -41.07
N THR A 74 -21.73 2.49 -40.59
CA THR A 74 -20.73 3.55 -40.43
C THR A 74 -20.92 4.19 -39.06
N VAL A 75 -19.82 4.54 -38.40
CA VAL A 75 -19.85 5.21 -37.10
C VAL A 75 -18.98 6.46 -37.13
N ASP A 76 -19.58 7.61 -36.83
CA ASP A 76 -18.85 8.84 -36.59
C ASP A 76 -18.50 8.95 -35.11
N LEU A 77 -17.22 9.16 -34.84
CA LEU A 77 -16.64 9.35 -33.51
C LEU A 77 -16.20 10.79 -33.37
N SER A 78 -16.52 11.40 -32.23
CA SER A 78 -16.03 12.72 -31.87
C SER A 78 -15.53 12.71 -30.43
N TRP A 79 -14.38 13.32 -30.19
CA TRP A 79 -13.80 13.40 -28.86
C TRP A 79 -13.23 14.78 -28.56
N ASN A 80 -13.16 15.10 -27.27
CA ASN A 80 -12.51 16.31 -26.76
C ASN A 80 -11.79 16.02 -25.44
N GLY A 81 -11.01 16.98 -24.96
CA GLY A 81 -10.32 16.89 -23.66
C GLY A 81 -8.98 16.14 -23.69
N ALA A 82 -8.59 15.56 -24.83
CA ALA A 82 -7.27 14.97 -24.94
C ALA A 82 -6.17 16.04 -25.12
N THR A 83 -5.04 15.85 -24.45
CA THR A 83 -3.86 16.74 -24.50
C THR A 83 -2.73 16.22 -25.37
N SER A 84 -2.88 15.02 -25.94
CA SER A 84 -1.86 14.40 -26.81
C SER A 84 -2.02 14.87 -28.25
N ASN A 85 -0.94 14.81 -29.04
CA ASN A 85 -1.00 15.13 -30.47
C ASN A 85 -1.77 14.07 -31.26
N ASN A 86 -1.79 12.84 -30.77
CA ASN A 86 -2.40 11.69 -31.41
C ASN A 86 -3.33 10.95 -30.46
N ILE A 87 -4.32 10.28 -31.06
CA ILE A 87 -5.38 9.55 -30.40
C ILE A 87 -5.50 8.16 -31.01
N ASP A 88 -5.45 7.17 -30.14
CA ASP A 88 -5.64 5.77 -30.46
C ASP A 88 -7.14 5.44 -30.34
N ILE A 89 -7.72 4.92 -31.42
CA ILE A 89 -9.14 4.60 -31.52
C ILE A 89 -9.31 3.10 -31.42
N TYR A 90 -10.06 2.66 -30.42
CA TYR A 90 -10.34 1.25 -30.18
C TYR A 90 -11.80 0.92 -30.51
N ARG A 91 -12.02 -0.18 -31.23
CA ARG A 91 -13.33 -0.79 -31.47
C ARG A 91 -13.33 -2.20 -30.90
N ASN A 92 -14.27 -2.50 -30.01
CA ASN A 92 -14.38 -3.77 -29.29
C ASN A 92 -13.07 -4.17 -28.58
N GLY A 93 -12.30 -3.18 -28.12
CA GLY A 93 -11.00 -3.39 -27.46
C GLY A 93 -9.80 -3.51 -28.42
N VAL A 94 -10.01 -3.54 -29.74
CA VAL A 94 -8.95 -3.62 -30.75
C VAL A 94 -8.64 -2.23 -31.29
N LEU A 95 -7.35 -1.86 -31.37
CA LEU A 95 -6.91 -0.62 -32.01
C LEU A 95 -7.22 -0.68 -33.51
N ILE A 96 -8.02 0.26 -34.01
CA ILE A 96 -8.38 0.34 -35.44
C ILE A 96 -7.67 1.48 -36.16
N ALA A 97 -7.26 2.53 -35.45
CA ALA A 97 -6.56 3.67 -36.02
C ALA A 97 -5.85 4.49 -34.94
N THR A 98 -4.79 5.20 -35.34
CA THR A 98 -4.19 6.28 -34.56
C THR A 98 -4.24 7.54 -35.42
N VAL A 99 -4.89 8.59 -34.92
CA VAL A 99 -5.18 9.81 -35.68
C VAL A 99 -4.71 11.05 -34.95
N PRO A 100 -4.51 12.20 -35.64
CA PRO A 100 -4.27 13.47 -34.97
C PRO A 100 -5.45 13.86 -34.05
N ASN A 101 -5.14 14.46 -32.91
CA ASN A 101 -6.16 14.89 -31.93
C ASN A 101 -7.04 16.03 -32.46
N ILE A 102 -6.52 16.89 -33.32
CA ILE A 102 -7.27 17.96 -33.98
C ILE A 102 -7.63 17.47 -35.38
N PRO A 103 -8.93 17.45 -35.79
CA PRO A 103 -10.05 18.22 -35.23
C PRO A 103 -10.89 17.50 -34.15
N GLY A 104 -10.50 16.31 -33.71
CA GLY A 104 -11.23 15.56 -32.68
C GLY A 104 -12.36 14.69 -33.26
N PHE A 105 -12.17 14.19 -34.48
CA PHE A 105 -13.18 13.47 -35.23
C PHE A 105 -12.59 12.32 -36.05
N TYR A 106 -13.33 11.22 -36.16
CA TYR A 106 -12.99 10.08 -37.02
C TYR A 106 -14.24 9.34 -37.48
N THR A 107 -14.31 8.97 -38.74
CA THR A 107 -15.38 8.10 -39.28
C THR A 107 -14.86 6.69 -39.48
N ASP A 108 -15.47 5.74 -38.78
CA ASP A 108 -15.23 4.31 -38.92
C ASP A 108 -16.23 3.69 -39.91
N HIS A 109 -15.73 3.34 -41.09
CA HIS A 109 -16.49 2.63 -42.11
C HIS A 109 -16.40 1.12 -41.87
N ILE A 110 -17.34 0.56 -41.12
CA ILE A 110 -17.35 -0.87 -40.77
C ILE A 110 -17.63 -1.73 -42.01
N GLY A 111 -18.43 -1.22 -42.96
CA GLY A 111 -18.65 -1.85 -44.26
C GLY A 111 -19.56 -3.09 -44.24
N VAL A 112 -19.98 -3.55 -43.07
CA VAL A 112 -20.89 -4.70 -42.92
C VAL A 112 -22.36 -4.27 -42.96
N ARG A 113 -23.23 -5.15 -43.45
CA ARG A 113 -24.68 -4.93 -43.51
C ARG A 113 -25.39 -5.71 -42.39
N GLY A 114 -26.62 -5.29 -42.05
CA GLY A 114 -27.45 -6.01 -41.08
C GLY A 114 -27.37 -5.44 -39.65
N LYS A 115 -27.37 -6.33 -38.65
CA LYS A 115 -27.30 -5.99 -37.23
C LYS A 115 -25.86 -6.02 -36.72
N GLY A 116 -25.56 -5.31 -35.65
CA GLY A 116 -24.22 -5.27 -35.07
C GLY A 116 -24.17 -4.38 -33.84
N THR A 117 -23.25 -4.68 -32.93
CA THR A 117 -22.99 -3.86 -31.75
C THR A 117 -21.49 -3.60 -31.66
N TYR A 118 -21.11 -2.34 -31.49
CA TYR A 118 -19.72 -1.92 -31.44
C TYR A 118 -19.49 -1.01 -30.25
N THR A 119 -18.48 -1.33 -29.45
CA THR A 119 -18.05 -0.52 -28.32
C THR A 119 -16.78 0.22 -28.69
N TYR A 120 -16.81 1.54 -28.56
CA TYR A 120 -15.69 2.41 -28.87
C TYR A 120 -15.06 2.99 -27.62
N LYS A 121 -13.75 3.19 -27.68
CA LYS A 121 -12.94 3.89 -26.67
C LYS A 121 -11.82 4.62 -27.39
N VAL A 122 -11.49 5.83 -26.97
CA VAL A 122 -10.29 6.53 -27.47
C VAL A 122 -9.30 6.71 -26.35
N CYS A 123 -8.01 6.66 -26.64
CA CYS A 123 -6.95 6.88 -25.66
C CYS A 123 -5.89 7.84 -26.22
N GLN A 124 -5.24 8.59 -25.34
CA GLN A 124 -4.07 9.38 -25.72
C GLN A 124 -2.94 8.44 -26.13
N ALA A 125 -2.40 8.64 -27.33
CA ALA A 125 -1.40 7.75 -27.89
C ALA A 125 -0.18 7.60 -26.97
N GLY A 126 0.21 6.35 -26.72
CA GLY A 126 1.34 6.02 -25.84
C GLY A 126 1.09 6.18 -24.34
N THR A 127 -0.17 6.38 -23.91
CA THR A 127 -0.54 6.47 -22.49
C THR A 127 -1.74 5.57 -22.16
N GLN A 128 -2.03 5.42 -20.86
CA GLN A 128 -3.23 4.72 -20.38
C GLN A 128 -4.44 5.64 -20.16
N ASN A 129 -4.34 6.93 -20.52
CA ASN A 129 -5.43 7.89 -20.39
C ASN A 129 -6.44 7.69 -21.50
N CYS A 130 -7.60 7.12 -21.15
CA CYS A 130 -8.66 6.79 -22.09
C CYS A 130 -9.97 7.52 -21.78
N SER A 131 -10.84 7.61 -22.77
CA SER A 131 -12.19 8.14 -22.65
C SER A 131 -13.16 7.17 -21.97
N ASN A 132 -14.39 7.64 -21.76
CA ASN A 132 -15.55 6.76 -21.56
C ASN A 132 -15.73 5.80 -22.75
N GLN A 133 -16.39 4.67 -22.50
CA GLN A 133 -16.80 3.74 -23.55
C GLN A 133 -18.18 4.13 -24.11
N VAL A 134 -18.34 4.05 -25.43
CA VAL A 134 -19.63 4.31 -26.10
C VAL A 134 -20.03 3.09 -26.91
N THR A 135 -21.25 2.60 -26.71
CA THR A 135 -21.77 1.44 -27.45
C THR A 135 -22.78 1.89 -28.51
N VAL A 136 -22.51 1.54 -29.76
CA VAL A 136 -23.38 1.79 -30.91
C VAL A 136 -24.04 0.48 -31.32
N ARG A 137 -25.37 0.49 -31.46
CA ARG A 137 -26.18 -0.67 -31.85
C ARG A 137 -26.87 -0.42 -33.17
N PHE A 138 -26.71 -1.36 -34.09
CA PHE A 138 -27.39 -1.39 -35.39
C PHE A 138 -28.40 -2.53 -35.37
N GLY A 139 -29.67 -2.23 -35.67
CA GLY A 139 -30.71 -3.27 -35.81
C GLY A 139 -31.87 -3.21 -34.81
N GLY A 140 -32.19 -2.03 -34.27
CA GLY A 140 -33.49 -1.73 -33.69
C GLY A 140 -34.45 -1.28 -34.79
N GLY A 141 -35.47 -2.09 -35.02
CA GLY A 141 -36.76 -1.71 -35.59
C GLY A 141 -37.80 -2.07 -34.56
#